data_AF-A0A7X1L9X6-F1
#
_entry.id   AF-A0A7X1L9X6-F1
#
_cell.length_a   1.000
_cell.length_b   1.000
_cell.length_c   1.000
_cell.angle_alpha   90.00
_cell.angle_beta   90.00
_cell.angle_gamma   90.00
#
_symmetry.space_group_name_H-M   'P 1'
#
loop_
_entity.id
_entity.type
_entity.pdbx_description
1 polymer ?
#
loop_
_entity_poly.entity_id
_entity_poly.type
_entity_poly.pdbx_seq_one_letter_code
_entity_poly.pdbx_strand_id
1 'polypeptide(L)' 'MTISKGYIDNFGNIRDNFNNPKGYIDNFGSIRDNSNNPKGYIDNFGNIRDNSNNLKGYIDGFGNIRR' A
#
# COMPACT_ATOMS: atom_id res chain seq x y z
N MET A 1 19.20 4.40 -4.67
CA MET A 1 18.66 4.44 -3.29
C MET A 1 17.18 4.74 -3.40
N THR A 2 16.31 3.73 -3.26
CA THR A 2 14.85 3.93 -3.35
C THR A 2 14.36 4.40 -1.99
N ILE A 3 13.74 5.58 -1.95
CA ILE A 3 13.15 6.12 -0.72
C ILE A 3 11.80 5.41 -0.54
N SER A 4 11.53 4.82 0.63
CA SER A 4 10.18 4.30 0.90
C SER A 4 9.21 5.47 0.91
N LYS A 5 7.99 5.24 0.41
CA LYS A 5 6.90 6.22 0.50
C LYS A 5 6.06 6.04 1.77
N GLY A 6 6.31 4.96 2.49
CA GLY A 6 5.56 4.50 3.65
C GLY A 6 5.78 3.02 3.87
N TYR A 7 5.00 2.45 4.78
CA TYR A 7 5.03 1.03 5.11
C TYR A 7 3.63 0.50 5.44
N ILE A 8 3.51 -0.82 5.46
CA ILE A 8 2.32 -1.55 5.88
C ILE A 8 2.65 -2.27 7.17
N ASP A 9 1.82 -2.10 8.20
CA ASP A 9 1.98 -2.82 9.46
C ASP A 9 1.34 -4.21 9.42
N ASN A 10 1.55 -4.99 10.48
CA ASN A 10 1.04 -6.37 10.59
C ASN A 10 -0.50 -6.45 10.63
N PHE A 11 -1.20 -5.33 10.78
CA PHE A 11 -2.66 -5.25 10.74
C PHE A 11 -3.19 -4.75 9.39
N GLY A 12 -2.31 -4.56 8.40
CA GLY A 12 -2.67 -4.07 7.08
C GLY A 12 -2.84 -2.56 7.01
N ASN A 13 -2.49 -1.77 8.04
CA ASN A 13 -2.59 -0.32 7.97
C ASN A 13 -1.44 0.25 7.12
N ILE A 14 -1.77 1.20 6.26
CA ILE A 14 -0.81 1.94 5.44
C ILE A 14 -0.46 3.23 6.16
N ARG A 15 0.84 3.46 6.37
CA ARG A 15 1.36 4.65 7.03
C ARG A 15 2.44 5.31 6.18
N ASP A 16 2.53 6.63 6.26
CA ASP A 16 3.69 7.33 5.70
C ASP A 16 4.92 7.21 6.62
N ASN A 17 6.07 7.72 6.16
CA ASN A 17 7.32 7.68 6.92
C ASN A 17 7.29 8.50 8.22
N PHE A 18 6.26 9.32 8.43
CA PHE A 18 6.03 10.09 9.65
C PHE A 18 4.95 9.44 10.54
N ASN A 19 4.60 8.18 10.26
CA ASN A 19 3.63 7.38 11.00
C ASN A 19 2.16 7.84 10.86
N ASN A 20 1.84 8.76 9.95
CA ASN A 20 0.46 9.19 9.74
C ASN A 20 -0.33 8.14 8.95
N PRO A 21 -1.58 7.85 9.33
CA PRO A 21 -2.42 6.89 8.62
C PRO A 21 -2.78 7.41 7.23
N LYS A 22 -2.61 6.58 6.20
CA LYS A 22 -3.02 6.87 4.82
C LYS A 22 -4.16 5.99 4.33
N GLY A 23 -4.36 4.85 4.97
CA GLY A 23 -5.36 3.89 4.58
C GLY A 23 -5.08 2.51 5.15
N TYR A 24 -5.66 1.49 4.54
CA TYR A 24 -5.44 0.10 4.91
C TYR A 24 -5.60 -0.81 3.70
N ILE A 25 -5.18 -2.06 3.89
CA ILE A 25 -5.34 -3.17 2.96
C ILE A 25 -6.29 -4.16 3.61
N ASP A 26 -7.34 -4.56 2.89
CA ASP A 26 -8.21 -5.63 3.36
C ASP A 26 -7.66 -7.02 3.07
N ASN A 27 -8.31 -8.05 3.61
CA ASN A 27 -7.87 -9.45 3.48
C ASN A 27 -7.88 -9.96 2.02
N PHE A 28 -8.46 -9.21 1.08
CA PHE A 28 -8.48 -9.54 -0.34
C PHE A 28 -7.43 -8.74 -1.13
N GLY A 29 -6.59 -7.94 -0.44
CA GLY A 29 -5.56 -7.12 -1.05
C GLY A 29 -6.06 -5.77 -1.57
N SER A 30 -7.31 -5.38 -1.31
CA SER A 30 -7.84 -4.08 -1.76
C SER A 30 -7.30 -2.95 -0.89
N ILE A 31 -6.86 -1.86 -1.51
CA ILE A 31 -6.36 -0.66 -0.85
C ILE A 31 -7.48 0.35 -0.71
N ARG A 32 -7.70 0.84 0.51
CA ARG A 32 -8.68 1.90 0.83
C ARG A 32 -8.02 3.04 1.57
N ASP A 33 -8.50 4.27 1.34
CA ASP A 33 -8.10 5.42 2.15
C ASP A 33 -8.82 5.44 3.51
N ASN A 34 -8.45 6.40 4.37
CA ASN A 34 -9.08 6.59 5.68
C ASN A 34 -10.59 6.87 5.64
N SER A 35 -11.12 7.27 4.47
CA SER A 35 -12.55 7.49 4.23
C SER A 35 -13.23 6.31 3.53
N ASN A 36 -12.58 5.13 3.51
CA ASN A 36 -13.03 3.89 2.86
C ASN A 36 -13.17 3.94 1.33
N ASN A 37 -12.65 4.97 0.66
CA ASN A 37 -12.67 5.01 -0.80
C ASN A 37 -11.64 4.04 -1.40
N PRO A 38 -11.99 3.27 -2.44
CA PRO A 38 -11.05 2.37 -3.11
C PRO A 38 -9.96 3.17 -3.83
N LYS A 39 -8.70 2.81 -3.60
CA LYS A 39 -7.53 3.43 -4.26
C LYS A 39 -6.79 2.48 -5.20
N GLY A 40 -6.98 1.18 -5.03
CA GLY A 40 -6.29 0.18 -5.80
C GLY A 40 -6.27 -1.17 -5.11
N TYR A 41 -5.26 -1.97 -5.45
CA TYR A 41 -5.05 -3.29 -4.84
C TYR A 41 -3.57 -3.67 -4.86
N ILE A 42 -3.26 -4.72 -4.10
CA ILE A 42 -1.97 -5.41 -4.12
C ILE A 42 -2.17 -6.76 -4.80
N ASP A 43 -1.36 -7.06 -5.81
CA ASP A 43 -1.36 -8.38 -6.43
C ASP A 43 -0.51 -9.40 -5.66
N ASN A 44 -0.61 -10.67 -6.03
CA ASN A 44 0.11 -11.77 -5.37
C ASN A 44 1.65 -11.67 -5.46
N PHE A 45 2.17 -10.75 -6.27
CA PHE A 45 3.61 -10.48 -6.39
C PHE A 45 4.02 -9.25 -5.57
N GLY A 46 3.11 -8.67 -4.78
CA GLY A 46 3.36 -7.48 -3.98
C GLY A 46 3.31 -6.17 -4.77
N ASN A 47 2.84 -6.17 -6.02
CA ASN A 47 2.72 -4.93 -6.78
C ASN A 47 1.49 -4.14 -6.35
N ILE A 48 1.65 -2.84 -6.21
CA ILE A 48 0.57 -1.89 -5.92
C ILE A 48 0.05 -1.34 -7.24
N ARG A 49 -1.24 -1.52 -7.51
CA ARG A 49 -1.91 -1.03 -8.72
C ARG A 49 -3.05 -0.09 -8.36
N ASP A 50 -3.28 0.93 -9.18
CA ASP A 50 -4.48 1.77 -9.04
C ASP A 50 -5.74 1.08 -9.60
N ASN A 51 -6.90 1.72 -9.43
CA ASN A 51 -8.19 1.24 -9.94
C ASN A 51 -8.23 1.11 -11.49
N SER A 52 -7.25 1.67 -12.21
CA SER A 52 -7.09 1.55 -13.66
C SER A 52 -5.98 0.56 -14.04
N ASN A 53 -5.56 -0.32 -13.13
CA ASN A 53 -4.51 -1.33 -13.27
C ASN A 53 -3.09 -0.80 -13.54
N ASN A 54 -2.84 0.50 -13.38
CA ASN A 54 -1.49 1.04 -13.55
C ASN A 54 -0.62 0.74 -12.34
N LEU A 55 0.62 0.32 -12.59
CA LEU A 55 1.62 0.09 -11.54
C LEU A 55 1.97 1.40 -10.83
N LYS A 56 1.80 1.44 -9.51
CA LYS A 56 2.16 2.59 -8.66
C LYS A 56 3.39 2.37 -7.80
N GLY A 57 3.74 1.12 -7.54
CA GLY A 57 4.87 0.71 -6.71
C GLY A 57 4.79 -0.76 -6.38
N TYR A 58 5.56 -1.19 -5.38
CA TYR A 58 5.53 -2.54 -4.83
C TYR A 58 5.84 -2.51 -3.33
N ILE A 59 5.56 -3.61 -2.67
CA ILE A 59 5.87 -3.84 -1.26
C ILE A 59 7.08 -4.76 -1.19
N ASP A 60 8.12 -4.34 -0.46
CA ASP A 60 9.29 -5.20 -0.24
C ASP A 60 9.05 -6.24 0.87
N GLY A 61 9.99 -7.18 1.04
CA GLY A 61 9.88 -8.23 2.05
C GLY A 61 9.88 -7.74 3.51
N PHE A 62 10.07 -6.43 3.74
CA PHE A 62 10.00 -5.79 5.05
C PHE A 62 8.74 -4.94 5.22
N GLY A 63 7.80 -4.99 4.26
CA GLY A 63 6.55 -4.23 4.31
C GLY A 63 6.67 -2.77 3.86
N ASN A 64 7.81 -2.34 3.30
CA ASN A 64 7.97 -0.97 2.82
C ASN A 64 7.37 -0.78 1.44
N ILE A 65 6.71 0.35 1.23
CA ILE A 65 6.17 0.76 -0.06
C ILE A 65 7.25 1.48 -0.85
N ARG A 66 7.60 0.94 -2.03
CA ARG A 66 8.65 1.45 -2.91
C ARG A 66 8.12 1.70 -4.32
N ARG A 67 8.82 2.55 -5.07
CA ARG A 67 8.58 2.78 -6.51
C ARG A 67 9.91 3.03 -7.21
#